data_AF-A0A6P0XJ46-F1
#
_entry.id   AF-A0A6P0XJ46-F1
#
_cell.length_a   1.000
_cell.length_b   1.000
_cell.length_c   1.000
_cell.angle_alpha   90.00
_cell.angle_beta   90.00
_cell.angle_gamma   90.00
#
_symmetry.space_group_name_H-M   'P 1'
#
loop_
_entity.id
_entity.type
_entity.pdbx_description
1 polymer ?
#
loop_
_entity_poly.entity_id
_entity_poly.type
_entity_poly.pdbx_seq_one_letter_code
_entity_poly.pdbx_strand_id
1 'polypeptide(L)'
;MTISRWLSQYRQGRLENLFTISTSPGRQSLISETVKDKLKGELEDSEGFDSYTEIHQWLHSIYDIQASYGTIYRIVRFQLKAKLKVPSPVNIKQGKEPVNNFKKNSQN
;
A
#
# COMPACT_ATOMS: atom_id res chain seq x y z
N MET A 1 20.68 -22.54 15.32
CA MET A 1 21.81 -22.29 14.40
C MET A 1 22.97 -23.12 14.94
N THR A 2 23.39 -24.18 14.25
CA THR A 2 24.34 -25.17 14.79
C THR A 2 25.72 -24.97 14.18
N ILE A 3 26.79 -25.13 14.98
CA ILE A 3 28.20 -24.94 14.56
C ILE A 3 28.53 -25.74 13.28
N SER A 4 28.02 -26.96 13.16
CA SER A 4 28.22 -27.82 11.98
C SER A 4 27.67 -27.22 10.69
N ARG A 5 26.50 -26.55 10.76
CA ARG A 5 25.86 -25.89 9.60
C ARG A 5 26.68 -24.69 9.14
N TRP A 6 27.23 -23.93 10.09
CA TRP A 6 28.11 -22.79 9.81
C TRP A 6 29.42 -23.24 9.15
N LEU A 7 30.06 -24.28 9.69
CA LEU A 7 31.30 -24.83 9.13
C LEU A 7 31.13 -25.34 7.69
N SER A 8 29.97 -25.93 7.39
CA SER A 8 29.63 -26.40 6.04
C SER A 8 29.45 -25.24 5.04
N GLN A 9 28.73 -24.18 5.42
CA GLN A 9 28.55 -22.98 4.58
C GLN A 9 29.88 -22.27 4.29
N TYR A 10 30.77 -22.21 5.30
CA TYR A 10 32.12 -21.65 5.13
C TYR A 10 32.99 -22.47 4.18
N ARG A 11 32.93 -23.80 4.22
CA ARG A 11 33.68 -24.64 3.26
C ARG A 11 33.22 -24.47 1.81
N GLN A 12 31.93 -24.17 1.60
CA GLN A 12 31.35 -24.03 0.25
C GLN A 12 31.56 -22.65 -0.38
N GLY A 13 31.58 -21.56 0.39
CA GLY A 13 31.74 -20.20 -0.17
C GLY A 13 32.61 -19.26 0.64
N ARG A 14 33.48 -19.81 1.51
CA ARG A 14 34.52 -19.10 2.27
C ARG A 14 33.93 -17.91 3.03
N LEU A 15 34.65 -16.79 3.05
CA LEU A 15 34.25 -15.57 3.74
C LEU A 15 33.05 -14.87 3.06
N GLU A 16 32.95 -14.92 1.74
CA GLU A 16 31.90 -14.22 0.97
C GLU A 16 30.49 -14.67 1.39
N ASN A 17 30.31 -15.98 1.58
CA ASN A 17 29.03 -16.55 2.02
C ASN A 17 28.64 -16.17 3.46
N LEU A 18 29.59 -15.70 4.29
CA LEU A 18 29.30 -15.22 5.64
C LEU A 18 28.77 -13.78 5.62
N PHE A 19 29.04 -13.02 4.56
CA PHE A 19 28.47 -11.69 4.35
C PHE A 19 27.07 -11.73 3.73
N THR A 20 26.69 -12.84 3.10
CA THR A 20 25.34 -13.02 2.55
C THR A 20 24.37 -13.54 3.61
N ILE A 21 23.66 -12.62 4.27
CA ILE A 21 22.52 -12.99 5.12
C ILE A 21 21.39 -13.46 4.20
N SER A 22 21.22 -14.78 4.07
CA SER A 22 20.09 -15.36 3.36
C SER A 22 18.83 -15.24 4.20
N THR A 23 18.05 -14.19 3.97
CA THR A 23 16.69 -14.11 4.49
C THR A 23 15.84 -15.11 3.72
N SER A 24 15.18 -16.03 4.42
CA SER A 24 14.19 -16.90 3.80
C SER A 24 13.18 -16.02 3.07
N PRO A 25 12.81 -16.32 1.82
CA PRO A 25 11.64 -15.68 1.22
C PRO A 25 10.47 -16.00 2.14
N GLY A 26 9.94 -14.98 2.80
CA GLY A 26 8.85 -15.15 3.75
C GLY A 26 7.59 -15.65 3.04
N ARG A 27 6.47 -15.70 3.77
CA ARG A 27 5.17 -15.99 3.17
C ARG A 27 4.90 -15.04 2.00
N GLN A 28 4.62 -15.62 0.83
CA GLN A 28 4.22 -14.88 -0.36
C GLN A 28 3.01 -14.00 -0.03
N SER A 29 3.05 -12.74 -0.46
CA SER A 29 1.97 -11.79 -0.23
C SER A 29 0.69 -12.28 -0.90
N LEU A 30 -0.45 -12.15 -0.21
CA LEU A 30 -1.76 -12.47 -0.79
C LEU A 30 -2.06 -11.62 -2.04
N ILE A 31 -1.52 -10.40 -2.07
CA ILE A 31 -1.66 -9.47 -3.18
C ILE A 31 -0.38 -9.52 -4.02
N SER A 32 -0.55 -9.90 -5.28
CA SER A 32 0.51 -9.93 -6.31
C SER A 32 1.05 -8.54 -6.60
N GLU A 33 2.31 -8.44 -7.00
CA GLU A 33 2.97 -7.17 -7.30
C GLU A 33 2.25 -6.41 -8.42
N THR A 34 1.73 -7.12 -9.43
CA THR A 34 0.94 -6.54 -10.53
C THR A 34 -0.30 -5.79 -10.05
N VAL A 35 -0.96 -6.31 -9.01
CA VAL A 35 -2.16 -5.69 -8.43
C VAL A 35 -1.78 -4.42 -7.68
N LYS A 36 -0.61 -4.41 -7.02
CA LYS A 36 -0.11 -3.22 -6.33
C LYS A 36 0.25 -2.11 -7.30
N ASP A 37 0.87 -2.45 -8.43
CA ASP A 37 1.22 -1.48 -9.46
C ASP A 37 -0.03 -0.83 -10.06
N LYS A 38 -1.08 -1.64 -10.31
CA LYS A 38 -2.39 -1.13 -10.75
C LYS A 38 -3.04 -0.23 -9.70
N LEU A 39 -3.07 -0.68 -8.45
CA LEU A 39 -3.59 0.13 -7.34
C LEU A 39 -2.84 1.46 -7.19
N LYS A 40 -1.53 1.47 -7.44
CA LYS A 40 -0.72 2.68 -7.40
C LYS A 40 -1.11 3.67 -8.49
N GLY A 41 -1.33 3.19 -9.71
CA GLY A 41 -1.82 4.02 -10.82
C GLY A 41 -3.14 4.69 -10.48
N GLU A 42 -4.12 3.90 -10.02
CA GLU A 42 -5.44 4.43 -9.64
C GLU A 42 -5.39 5.42 -8.46
N LEU A 43 -4.40 5.28 -7.57
CA LEU A 43 -4.18 6.23 -6.48
C LEU A 43 -3.51 7.54 -6.93
N GLU A 44 -2.79 7.53 -8.04
CA GLU A 44 -2.16 8.72 -8.64
C GLU A 44 -3.14 9.48 -9.54
N ASP A 45 -4.16 8.79 -10.08
CA ASP A 45 -5.19 9.39 -10.92
C ASP A 45 -6.09 10.39 -10.17
N SER A 46 -6.63 11.35 -10.93
CA SER A 46 -7.36 12.51 -10.40
C SER A 46 -8.62 12.15 -9.60
N GLU A 47 -9.28 11.04 -9.94
CA GLU A 47 -10.50 10.58 -9.26
C GLU A 47 -10.19 9.86 -7.95
N GLY A 48 -9.09 9.10 -7.88
CA GLY A 48 -8.57 8.48 -6.66
C GLY A 48 -9.59 7.64 -5.86
N PHE A 49 -9.17 7.23 -4.65
CA PHE A 49 -10.07 6.59 -3.68
C PHE A 49 -10.31 7.54 -2.49
N ASP A 50 -11.56 7.67 -2.07
CA ASP A 50 -11.96 8.46 -0.90
C ASP A 50 -11.72 7.68 0.39
N SER A 51 -11.79 6.35 0.35
CA SER A 51 -11.61 5.51 1.54
C SER A 51 -10.92 4.16 1.28
N TYR A 52 -10.37 3.58 2.35
CA TYR A 52 -9.83 2.21 2.29
C TYR A 52 -10.92 1.14 2.03
N THR A 53 -12.19 1.46 2.31
CA THR A 53 -13.33 0.57 2.04
C THR A 53 -13.61 0.48 0.54
N GLU A 54 -13.45 1.57 -0.20
CA GLU A 54 -13.56 1.56 -1.66
C GLU A 54 -12.43 0.74 -2.27
N ILE A 55 -11.21 0.87 -1.75
CA ILE A 55 -10.09 0.02 -2.18
C ILE A 55 -10.41 -1.45 -1.92
N HIS A 56 -11.03 -1.78 -0.79
CA HIS A 56 -11.47 -3.15 -0.49
C HIS A 56 -12.49 -3.66 -1.52
N GLN A 57 -13.51 -2.85 -1.83
CA GLN A 57 -14.54 -3.20 -2.82
C GLN A 57 -13.95 -3.34 -4.22
N TRP A 58 -13.07 -2.43 -4.63
CA TRP A 58 -12.38 -2.48 -5.92
C TRP A 58 -11.52 -3.73 -6.05
N LEU A 59 -10.75 -4.07 -5.01
CA LEU A 59 -9.90 -5.26 -4.99
C LEU A 59 -10.73 -6.55 -5.08
N HIS A 60 -11.89 -6.57 -4.42
CA HIS A 60 -12.82 -7.70 -4.52
C HIS A 60 -13.50 -7.76 -5.88
N SER A 61 -13.93 -6.63 -6.45
CA SER A 61 -14.67 -6.60 -7.71
C SER A 61 -13.80 -6.96 -8.92
N ILE A 62 -12.54 -6.51 -8.96
CA ILE A 62 -11.66 -6.73 -10.12
C ILE A 62 -10.83 -8.00 -10.00
N TYR A 63 -10.34 -8.29 -8.79
CA TYR A 63 -9.36 -9.37 -8.57
C TYR A 63 -9.89 -10.52 -7.70
N ASP A 64 -11.11 -10.43 -7.18
CA ASP A 64 -11.70 -11.38 -6.22
C ASP A 64 -10.82 -11.63 -4.99
N ILE A 65 -10.00 -10.64 -4.61
CA ILE A 65 -9.09 -10.76 -3.47
C ILE A 65 -9.80 -10.25 -2.22
N GLN A 66 -10.11 -11.19 -1.33
CA GLN A 66 -10.58 -10.89 0.03
C GLN A 66 -9.38 -10.51 0.92
N ALA A 67 -9.04 -9.22 0.93
CA ALA A 67 -7.98 -8.67 1.78
C ALA A 67 -8.57 -8.04 3.05
N SER A 68 -7.96 -8.28 4.21
CA SER A 68 -8.40 -7.59 5.42
C SER A 68 -8.10 -6.08 5.35
N TYR A 69 -8.90 -5.27 6.04
CA TYR A 69 -8.67 -3.82 6.16
C TYR A 69 -7.23 -3.47 6.59
N GLY A 70 -6.68 -4.19 7.57
CA GLY A 70 -5.32 -3.98 8.05
C GLY A 70 -4.26 -4.28 6.98
N THR A 71 -4.53 -5.26 6.11
CA THR A 71 -3.68 -5.57 4.95
C THR A 71 -3.68 -4.43 3.96
N ILE A 72 -4.86 -3.90 3.62
CA ILE A 72 -5.01 -2.76 2.70
C ILE A 72 -4.30 -1.53 3.25
N TYR A 73 -4.56 -1.17 4.51
CA TYR A 73 -3.89 -0.05 5.18
C TYR A 73 -2.36 -0.20 5.11
N ARG A 74 -1.84 -1.38 5.43
CA ARG A 74 -0.40 -1.63 5.41
C ARG A 74 0.20 -1.46 4.01
N ILE A 75 -0.48 -1.97 2.99
CA ILE A 75 -0.02 -1.90 1.60
C ILE A 75 -0.01 -0.46 1.12
N VAL A 76 -1.13 0.24 1.23
CA VAL A 76 -1.27 1.63 0.76
C VAL A 76 -0.26 2.54 1.47
N ARG A 77 -0.18 2.44 2.81
CA ARG A 77 0.64 3.35 3.61
C ARG A 77 2.13 3.06 3.56
N PHE A 78 2.53 1.79 3.68
CA PHE A 78 3.95 1.42 3.84
C PHE A 78 4.60 0.93 2.55
N GLN A 79 3.87 0.20 1.70
CA GLN A 79 4.45 -0.34 0.47
C GLN A 79 4.34 0.67 -0.67
N LEU A 80 3.13 1.17 -0.94
CA LEU A 80 2.87 2.12 -2.01
C LEU A 80 3.26 3.55 -1.64
N LYS A 81 3.32 3.87 -0.34
CA LYS A 81 3.59 5.21 0.21
C LYS A 81 2.67 6.29 -0.38
N ALA A 82 1.51 5.90 -0.88
CA ALA A 82 0.53 6.80 -1.47
C ALA A 82 -0.34 7.43 -0.37
N LYS A 83 -0.86 8.62 -0.64
CA LYS A 83 -1.80 9.32 0.25
C LYS A 83 -3.17 9.34 -0.41
N LEU A 84 -4.17 8.83 0.30
CA LEU A 84 -5.56 8.96 -0.09
C LEU A 84 -5.95 10.44 -0.18
N LYS A 85 -6.75 10.78 -1.19
CA LYS A 85 -7.27 12.14 -1.37
C LYS A 85 -8.53 12.36 -0.55
N VAL A 86 -8.48 11.99 0.72
CA VAL A 86 -9.63 12.12 1.63
C VAL A 86 -9.95 13.61 1.81
N PRO A 87 -11.22 14.03 1.64
CA PRO A 87 -11.62 15.39 1.97
C PRO A 87 -11.34 15.65 3.45
N SER A 88 -10.67 16.78 3.73
CA SER A 88 -10.41 17.20 5.11
C SER A 88 -11.73 17.28 5.88
N PRO A 89 -11.78 16.86 7.17
CA PRO A 89 -13.00 16.95 7.96
C PRO A 89 -13.46 18.41 8.03
N VAL A 90 -14.65 18.67 7.48
CA VAL A 90 -15.28 19.99 7.52
C VAL A 90 -16.02 20.17 8.84
N ASN A 91 -16.11 21.42 9.31
CA ASN A 91 -16.89 21.72 10.51
C ASN A 91 -18.37 21.39 10.23
N ILE A 92 -19.04 20.68 11.14
CA ILE A 92 -20.45 20.25 11.00
C ILE A 92 -21.39 21.44 10.73
N LYS A 93 -21.00 22.66 11.16
CA LYS A 93 -21.74 23.90 10.91
C LYS A 93 -21.55 24.50 9.50
N GLN A 94 -20.59 24.00 8.71
CA GLN A 94 -20.43 24.40 7.31
C GLN A 94 -21.45 23.65 6.45
N GLY A 95 -22.52 24.34 6.04
CA GLY A 95 -23.41 23.85 5.00
C GLY A 95 -22.67 23.65 3.66
N LYS A 96 -23.24 22.84 2.76
CA LYS A 96 -22.66 22.60 1.42
C LYS A 96 -22.73 23.85 0.51
N GLU A 97 -23.73 24.70 0.72
CA GLU A 97 -23.98 25.97 0.02
C GLU A 97 -22.78 26.97 0.06
N PRO A 98 -22.21 27.33 1.24
CA PRO A 98 -21.12 28.32 1.32
C PRO A 98 -19.82 27.89 0.63
N VAL A 99 -19.49 26.59 0.59
CA VAL A 99 -18.26 26.09 -0.05
C VAL A 99 -18.31 26.26 -1.57
N ASN A 100 -19.47 25.99 -2.18
CA ASN A 100 -19.68 26.15 -3.61
C ASN A 100 -19.60 27.61 -4.07
N ASN A 101 -20.05 28.55 -3.23
CA ASN A 101 -19.98 29.99 -3.52
C ASN A 101 -18.56 30.54 -3.40
N PHE A 102 -17.74 30.02 -2.47
CA PHE A 102 -16.33 30.40 -2.35
C PHE A 102 -15.50 30.03 -3.59
N LYS A 103 -15.76 28.84 -4.18
CA LYS A 103 -15.05 28.36 -5.37
C LYS A 103 -15.36 29.17 -6.63
N LYS A 104 -16.57 29.76 -6.72
CA LYS A 104 -17.01 30.61 -7.85
C LYS A 104 -16.38 32.01 -7.83
N ASN A 105 -16.11 32.57 -6.65
CA ASN A 105 -15.53 33.92 -6.53
C ASN A 105 -14.00 33.97 -6.69
N SER A 106 -13.29 32.84 -6.73
CA SER A 106 -11.83 32.78 -6.94
C SER A 106 -11.44 32.70 -8.43
N GLN A 107 -12.41 32.62 -9.34
CA GLN A 107 -12.22 32.49 -10.78
C GLN A 107 -12.49 33.80 -11.54
N ASN A 108 -12.53 34.94 -10.83
CA ASN A 108 -12.73 36.28 -11.38
C ASN A 108 -11.58 37.20 -10.96
#